data_AF-A0A0P9CDC9-F1
#
_entry.id   AF-A0A0P9CDC9-F1
#
_cell.length_a   1.000
_cell.length_b   1.000
_cell.length_c   1.000
_cell.angle_alpha   90.00
_cell.angle_beta   90.00
_cell.angle_gamma   90.00
#
_symmetry.space_group_name_H-M   'P 1'
#
loop_
_entity.id
_entity.type
_entity.pdbx_description
1 polymer ?
#
loop_
_entity_poly.entity_id
_entity_poly.type
_entity_poly.pdbx_seq_one_letter_code
_entity_poly.pdbx_strand_id
1 'polypeptide(L)'
;MDLMKSSEEWSKAHLAVNDLLSRLLNELRDLGYNPSYHVSYDRSMQHLMIDADLLAKHESLKQLYADYVSACDARDAAVEKIQQSPKVDLGF
;
A
#
# COMPACT_ATOMS: atom_id res chain seq x y z
N MET A 1 -26.34 0.02 -4.17
CA MET A 1 -26.14 -1.44 -4.14
C MET A 1 -24.64 -1.70 -4.34
N ASP A 2 -23.80 -1.10 -3.49
CA ASP A 2 -22.38 -0.86 -3.85
C ASP A 2 -21.39 -1.05 -2.69
N LEU A 3 -21.86 -1.31 -1.47
CA LEU A 3 -20.99 -1.56 -0.31
C LEU A 3 -20.18 -2.87 -0.43
N MET A 4 -20.76 -3.92 -1.01
CA MET A 4 -20.04 -5.19 -1.24
C MET A 4 -18.92 -5.01 -2.26
N LYS A 5 -19.19 -4.33 -3.38
CA LYS A 5 -18.18 -4.04 -4.40
C LYS A 5 -17.04 -3.20 -3.85
N SER A 6 -17.32 -2.14 -3.10
CA SER A 6 -16.27 -1.31 -2.50
C SER A 6 -15.46 -2.07 -1.44
N SER A 7 -16.07 -2.99 -0.69
CA SER A 7 -15.36 -3.88 0.23
C SER A 7 -14.45 -4.88 -0.48
N GLU A 8 -14.88 -5.42 -1.62
CA GLU A 8 -14.06 -6.29 -2.48
C GLU A 8 -12.90 -5.54 -3.12
N GLU A 9 -13.14 -4.31 -3.60
CA GLU A 9 -12.11 -3.41 -4.14
C GLU A 9 -11.05 -3.06 -3.09
N TRP A 10 -11.50 -2.73 -1.87
CA TRP A 10 -10.60 -2.51 -0.73
C TRP A 10 -9.78 -3.75 -0.40
N SER A 11 -10.42 -4.92 -0.29
CA SER A 11 -9.72 -6.17 0.03
C SER A 11 -8.68 -6.52 -1.04
N LYS A 12 -9.02 -6.34 -2.31
CA LYS A 12 -8.11 -6.57 -3.43
C LYS A 12 -6.92 -5.59 -3.40
N ALA A 13 -7.17 -4.31 -3.15
CA ALA A 13 -6.11 -3.30 -3.01
C ALA A 13 -5.22 -3.61 -1.79
N HIS A 14 -5.80 -4.01 -0.66
CA HIS A 14 -5.06 -4.39 0.53
C HIS A 14 -4.17 -5.63 0.31
N LEU A 15 -4.66 -6.63 -0.43
CA LEU A 15 -3.85 -7.79 -0.82
C LEU A 15 -2.72 -7.40 -1.77
N ALA A 16 -2.99 -6.53 -2.75
CA ALA A 16 -1.97 -6.02 -3.66
C ALA A 16 -0.86 -5.25 -2.92
N VAL A 17 -1.23 -4.40 -1.95
CA VAL A 17 -0.27 -3.69 -1.10
C VAL A 17 0.64 -4.67 -0.34
N ASN A 18 0.09 -5.73 0.25
CA ASN A 18 0.88 -6.73 0.98
C ASN A 18 1.79 -7.57 0.06
N ASP A 19 1.30 -7.92 -1.13
CA ASP A 19 2.08 -8.65 -2.14
C ASP A 19 3.27 -7.80 -2.61
N LEU A 20 3.02 -6.53 -2.96
CA LEU A 20 4.05 -5.59 -3.40
C LEU A 20 5.05 -5.27 -2.30
N LEU A 21 4.57 -5.13 -1.06
CA LEU A 21 5.44 -4.98 0.10
C LEU A 21 6.37 -6.20 0.25
N SER A 22 5.83 -7.40 0.16
CA SER A 22 6.62 -8.64 0.26
C SER A 22 7.66 -8.74 -0.87
N ARG A 23 7.31 -8.30 -2.08
CA ARG A 23 8.25 -8.23 -3.22
C ARG A 23 9.34 -7.19 -2.99
N LEU A 24 9.00 -6.00 -2.51
CA LEU A 24 9.97 -4.95 -2.16
C LEU A 24 10.97 -5.40 -1.10
N LEU A 25 10.50 -6.05 -0.04
CA LEU A 25 11.36 -6.57 1.02
C LEU A 25 12.28 -7.69 0.51
N ASN A 26 11.78 -8.55 -0.38
CA ASN A 26 12.59 -9.58 -1.02
C ASN A 26 13.62 -9.01 -1.97
N GLU A 27 13.26 -8.02 -2.80
CA GLU A 27 14.18 -7.32 -3.71
C GLU A 27 15.31 -6.65 -2.92
N LEU A 28 14.99 -5.95 -1.82
CA LEU A 28 16.00 -5.38 -0.92
C LEU A 28 16.97 -6.45 -0.41
N ARG A 29 16.44 -7.60 0.01
CA ARG A 29 17.25 -8.72 0.50
C ARG A 29 18.13 -9.34 -0.60
N ASP A 30 17.60 -9.49 -1.81
CA ASP A 30 18.34 -10.04 -2.96
C ASP A 30 19.52 -9.13 -3.36
N LEU A 31 19.29 -7.82 -3.31
CA LEU A 31 20.30 -6.78 -3.49
C LEU A 31 21.32 -6.68 -2.32
N GLY A 32 21.14 -7.47 -1.26
CA GLY A 32 22.03 -7.53 -0.09
C GLY A 32 21.76 -6.45 0.97
N TYR A 33 20.66 -5.70 0.86
CA TYR A 33 20.26 -4.70 1.84
C TYR A 33 19.36 -5.30 2.92
N ASN A 34 19.48 -4.76 4.14
CA ASN A 34 18.63 -5.18 5.24
C ASN A 34 17.36 -4.32 5.29
N PRO A 35 16.17 -4.86 4.96
CA PRO A 35 14.95 -4.08 4.88
C PRO A 35 14.66 -3.31 6.16
N SER A 36 14.91 -3.88 7.35
CA SER A 36 14.64 -3.21 8.63
C SER A 36 15.38 -1.88 8.83
N TYR A 37 16.47 -1.63 8.09
CA TYR A 37 17.22 -0.37 8.16
C TYR A 37 16.85 0.62 7.05
N HIS A 38 16.35 0.11 5.94
CA HIS A 38 16.05 0.90 4.73
C HIS A 38 14.58 1.16 4.53
N VAL A 39 13.76 0.65 5.45
CA VAL A 39 12.32 0.73 5.45
C VAL A 39 11.87 1.47 6.70
N SER A 40 11.18 2.57 6.51
CA SER A 40 10.52 3.34 7.57
C SER A 40 9.02 3.39 7.32
N TYR A 41 8.24 3.56 8.38
CA TYR A 41 6.82 3.86 8.23
C TYR A 41 6.63 5.37 8.23
N ASP A 42 5.75 5.86 7.36
CA ASP A 42 5.29 7.25 7.41
C ASP A 42 4.60 7.55 8.75
N ARG A 43 4.45 8.84 9.09
CA ARG A 43 3.83 9.29 10.36
C ARG A 43 2.43 8.72 10.58
N SER A 44 1.70 8.42 9.52
CA SER A 44 0.38 7.77 9.61
C SER A 44 0.45 6.25 9.79
N MET A 45 1.64 5.64 9.83
CA MET A 45 1.89 4.19 9.86
C MET A 45 1.22 3.40 8.73
N GLN A 46 0.71 4.09 7.71
CA GLN A 46 -0.09 3.50 6.62
C GLN A 46 0.73 3.21 5.37
N HIS A 47 1.88 3.85 5.23
CA HIS A 47 2.75 3.79 4.07
C HIS A 47 4.18 3.49 4.46
N LEU A 48 4.80 2.67 3.65
CA LEU A 48 6.20 2.34 3.75
C LEU A 48 7.03 3.36 2.96
N MET A 49 8.11 3.85 3.56
CA MET A 49 9.11 4.70 2.94
C MET A 49 10.40 3.91 2.79
N ILE A 50 10.94 3.90 1.58
CA ILE A 50 12.24 3.32 1.27
C ILE A 50 13.24 4.45 1.09
N ASP A 51 14.49 4.22 1.48
CA ASP A 51 15.57 5.16 1.29
C ASP A 51 15.68 5.61 -0.18
N ALA A 52 15.72 6.93 -0.41
CA ALA A 52 15.75 7.49 -1.75
C ALA A 52 17.03 7.13 -2.51
N ASP A 53 18.14 6.90 -1.80
CA ASP A 53 19.41 6.48 -2.41
C ASP A 53 19.29 5.07 -3.02
N LEU A 54 18.55 4.18 -2.37
CA LEU A 54 18.26 2.83 -2.89
C LEU A 54 17.37 2.87 -4.12
N LEU A 55 16.31 3.68 -4.07
CA LEU A 55 15.41 3.88 -5.20
C LEU A 55 16.12 4.53 -6.39
N ALA A 56 17.12 5.39 -6.15
CA ALA A 56 17.92 5.99 -7.21
C ALA A 56 18.93 5.00 -7.81
N LYS A 57 19.48 4.09 -7.01
CA LYS A 57 20.45 3.07 -7.44
C LYS A 57 19.82 1.90 -8.19
N HIS A 58 18.59 1.53 -7.85
CA HIS A 58 17.93 0.34 -8.39
C HIS A 58 16.58 0.71 -9.03
N GLU A 59 16.56 0.75 -10.37
CA GLU A 59 15.34 1.09 -11.12
C GLU A 59 14.20 0.09 -10.88
N SER A 60 14.50 -1.20 -10.75
CA SER A 60 13.51 -2.23 -10.40
C SER A 60 12.83 -1.95 -9.06
N LEU A 61 13.62 -1.54 -8.05
CA LEU A 61 13.12 -1.18 -6.72
C LEU A 61 12.22 0.06 -6.80
N LYS A 62 12.62 1.05 -7.61
CA LYS A 62 11.84 2.27 -7.87
C LYS A 62 10.49 1.97 -8.52
N GLN A 63 10.47 1.07 -9.50
CA GLN A 63 9.23 0.64 -10.16
C GLN A 63 8.31 -0.09 -9.18
N LEU A 64 8.83 -1.05 -8.41
CA LEU A 64 8.08 -1.75 -7.37
C LEU A 64 7.53 -0.80 -6.30
N TYR A 65 8.32 0.20 -5.91
CA TYR A 65 7.90 1.21 -4.95
C TYR A 65 6.78 2.10 -5.50
N ALA A 66 6.87 2.52 -6.76
CA ALA A 66 5.81 3.28 -7.42
C ALA A 66 4.50 2.49 -7.53
N ASP A 67 4.57 1.19 -7.83
CA ASP A 67 3.41 0.31 -7.86
C ASP A 67 2.79 0.13 -6.47
N TYR A 68 3.63 -0.03 -5.44
CA TYR A 68 3.21 -0.09 -4.04
C TYR A 68 2.48 1.19 -3.60
N VAL A 69 3.02 2.37 -3.94
CA VAL A 69 2.39 3.66 -3.62
C VAL A 69 1.05 3.79 -4.34
N SER A 70 0.98 3.39 -5.61
CA SER A 70 -0.28 3.39 -6.38
C SER A 70 -1.33 2.45 -5.79
N ALA A 71 -0.93 1.28 -5.31
CA ALA A 71 -1.82 0.34 -4.63
C ALA A 71 -2.31 0.88 -3.28
N CYS A 72 -1.45 1.61 -2.55
CA CYS A 72 -1.83 2.29 -1.32
C CYS A 72 -2.87 3.39 -1.56
N ASP A 73 -2.68 4.20 -2.62
CA ASP A 73 -3.64 5.23 -3.04
C ASP A 73 -5.00 4.61 -3.42
N ALA A 74 -4.98 3.53 -4.20
CA ALA A 74 -6.19 2.79 -4.56
C ALA A 74 -6.92 2.21 -3.33
N ARG A 75 -6.18 1.73 -2.33
CA ARG A 75 -6.73 1.26 -1.05
C ARG A 75 -7.38 2.43 -0.31
N ASP A 76 -6.71 3.58 -0.20
CA ASP A 76 -7.21 4.75 0.52
C ASP A 76 -8.48 5.30 -0.15
N ALA A 77 -8.48 5.43 -1.48
CA ALA A 77 -9.66 5.82 -2.24
C ALA A 77 -10.83 4.84 -2.06
N ALA A 78 -10.56 3.53 -1.94
CA ALA A 78 -11.58 2.54 -1.61
C ALA A 78 -12.10 2.70 -0.17
N VAL A 79 -11.22 2.99 0.80
CA VAL A 79 -11.62 3.32 2.18
C VAL A 79 -12.49 4.57 2.21
N GLU A 80 -12.11 5.64 1.53
CA GLU A 80 -12.88 6.88 1.48
C GLU A 80 -14.28 6.66 0.91
N LYS A 81 -14.41 5.87 -0.16
CA LYS A 81 -15.72 5.49 -0.73
C LYS A 81 -16.60 4.71 0.26
N ILE A 82 -15.99 3.81 1.04
CA ILE A 82 -16.70 3.07 2.10
C ILE A 82 -17.10 4.03 3.23
N GLN A 83 -16.23 4.94 3.64
CA GLN A 83 -16.50 5.90 4.73
C GLN A 83 -17.52 6.98 4.34
N GLN A 84 -17.56 7.40 3.06
CA GLN A 84 -18.53 8.35 2.54
C GLN A 84 -19.87 7.71 2.18
N SER A 85 -19.97 6.38 2.17
CA SER A 85 -21.27 5.74 2.13
C SER A 85 -22.03 6.15 3.40
N PRO A 86 -23.21 6.79 3.28
CA PRO A 86 -23.95 7.21 4.46
C PRO A 86 -24.15 5.98 5.33
N LYS A 87 -23.66 6.05 6.58
CA LYS A 87 -24.12 5.15 7.63
C LYS A 87 -25.63 5.26 7.58
N VAL A 88 -26.28 4.25 7.02
CA VAL A 88 -27.74 4.18 7.03
C VAL A 88 -28.12 4.38 8.48
N ASP A 89 -28.81 5.47 8.74
CA ASP A 89 -29.47 5.75 10.00
C ASP A 89 -30.42 4.59 10.22
N LEU A 90 -29.93 3.54 10.88
CA LEU A 90 -30.76 2.46 11.39
C LEU A 90 -31.44 3.06 12.61
N GLY A 91 -32.44 3.90 12.36
CA GLY A 91 -33.38 4.36 13.34
C GLY A 91 -34.00 3.15 14.03
N PHE A 92 -33.51 2.87 15.23
CA PHE A 92 -34.09 1.96 16.21
C PHE A 92 -33.94 2.58 17.59
#